data_AF-A0A7Y3AEJ6-F1
#
_entry.id   AF-A0A7Y3AEJ6-F1
#
_cell.length_a   1.000
_cell.length_b   1.000
_cell.length_c   1.000
_cell.angle_alpha   90.00
_cell.angle_beta   90.00
_cell.angle_gamma   90.00
#
_symmetry.space_group_name_H-M   'P 1'
#
loop_
_entity.id
_entity.type
_entity.pdbx_description
1 polymer ?
#
loop_
_entity_poly.entity_id
_entity_poly.type
_entity_poly.pdbx_seq_one_letter_code
_entity_poly.pdbx_strand_id
1 'polypeptide(L)'
;RVTDISRFGLSISEVPKRLDKTADIYSVILDGPGAHFKLLARPIWEEEDGGTKTIGAQIENSPWTWTEYVMRHEPQRDGNRLKGPH
;
A
#
# COMPACT_ATOMS: atom_id res chain seq x y z
N ARG A 1 9.56 1.13 5.28
CA ARG A 1 9.52 0.65 3.87
C ARG A 1 8.09 0.34 3.48
N VAL A 2 7.76 0.32 2.19
CA VAL A 2 6.44 -0.16 1.73
C VAL A 2 6.49 -1.69 1.64
N THR A 3 5.58 -2.38 2.32
CA THR A 3 5.55 -3.85 2.42
C THR A 3 4.41 -4.50 1.66
N ASP A 4 3.33 -3.78 1.45
CA ASP A 4 2.16 -4.22 0.67
C ASP A 4 1.47 -3.02 0.03
N ILE A 5 0.92 -3.21 -1.17
CA ILE A 5 0.19 -2.17 -1.90
C ILE A 5 -1.07 -2.76 -2.52
N SER A 6 -2.11 -1.93 -2.57
CA SER A 6 -3.34 -2.19 -3.32
C SER A 6 -3.81 -0.91 -4.00
N ARG A 7 -4.87 -1.01 -4.79
CA ARG A 7 -5.50 0.15 -5.44
C ARG A 7 -6.03 1.19 -4.44
N PHE A 8 -6.29 0.79 -3.20
CA PHE A 8 -7.00 1.60 -2.20
C PHE A 8 -6.21 1.83 -0.92
N GLY A 9 -5.04 1.21 -0.77
CA GLY A 9 -4.30 1.25 0.48
C GLY A 9 -2.88 0.74 0.34
N LEU A 10 -2.12 0.92 1.41
CA LEU A 10 -0.73 0.51 1.51
C LEU A 10 -0.35 0.17 2.95
N SER A 11 0.65 -0.69 3.10
CA SER A 11 1.31 -0.99 4.36
C SER A 11 2.72 -0.40 4.38
N ILE A 12 3.04 0.34 5.44
CA ILE A 12 4.33 1.01 5.62
C ILE A 12 4.96 0.51 6.92
N SER A 13 6.05 -0.24 6.82
CA SER A 13 6.83 -0.75 7.95
C SER A 13 8.00 0.16 8.32
N GLU A 14 8.70 -0.17 9.42
CA GLU A 14 9.91 0.54 9.89
C GLU A 14 9.67 2.04 10.13
N VAL A 15 8.43 2.43 10.43
CA VAL A 15 8.10 3.83 10.73
C VAL A 15 8.56 4.17 12.15
N PRO A 16 9.22 5.31 12.40
CA PRO A 16 9.57 5.71 13.75
C PRO A 16 8.32 5.85 14.63
N LYS A 17 8.31 5.25 15.83
CA LYS A 17 7.17 5.33 16.77
C LYS A 17 6.73 6.74 17.13
N ARG A 18 7.68 7.67 17.05
CA ARG A 18 7.52 9.10 17.34
C ARG A 18 6.95 9.91 16.16
N LEU A 19 6.62 9.26 15.03
CA LEU A 19 5.77 9.88 14.02
C LEU A 19 4.42 10.24 14.65
N ASP A 20 3.96 11.46 14.39
CA ASP A 20 2.73 12.01 14.96
C ASP A 20 1.54 11.07 14.72
N LYS A 21 0.96 10.60 15.84
CA LYS A 21 -0.19 9.70 15.88
C LYS A 21 -1.53 10.46 15.77
N THR A 22 -1.50 11.78 15.86
CA THR A 22 -2.70 12.65 15.79
C THR A 22 -3.00 13.16 14.38
N ALA A 23 -2.09 12.92 13.43
CA ALA A 23 -2.29 13.33 12.05
C ALA A 23 -3.36 12.48 11.37
N ASP A 24 -4.41 13.16 10.88
CA ASP A 24 -5.53 12.51 10.17
C ASP A 24 -5.15 12.00 8.78
N ILE A 25 -4.17 12.64 8.12
CA ILE A 25 -3.74 12.32 6.76
C ILE A 25 -2.22 12.46 6.66
N TYR A 26 -1.57 11.44 6.12
CA TYR A 26 -0.17 11.45 5.74
C TYR A 26 0.02 11.76 4.26
N SER A 27 1.04 12.55 3.93
CA SER A 27 1.59 12.59 2.59
C SER A 27 2.63 11.47 2.46
N VAL A 28 2.34 10.46 1.64
CA VAL A 28 3.25 9.34 1.40
C VAL A 28 3.90 9.53 0.03
N ILE A 29 5.24 9.53 0.01
CA ILE A 29 6.03 9.48 -1.22
C ILE A 29 6.49 8.04 -1.42
N LEU A 30 6.11 7.46 -2.55
CA LEU A 30 6.56 6.14 -2.98
C LEU A 30 7.52 6.30 -4.15
N ASP A 31 8.74 5.81 -3.95
CA ASP A 31 9.80 5.78 -4.95
C ASP A 31 10.21 4.33 -5.23
N GLY A 32 10.26 3.97 -6.51
CA GLY A 32 10.67 2.65 -6.97
C GLY A 32 11.05 2.65 -8.45
N PRO A 33 11.52 1.50 -9.00
CA PRO A 33 11.90 1.41 -10.40
C PRO A 33 10.76 1.82 -11.35
N GLY A 34 10.90 2.98 -11.99
CA GLY A 34 9.88 3.52 -12.90
C GLY A 34 8.60 4.05 -12.24
N ALA A 35 8.58 4.18 -10.91
CA ALA A 35 7.41 4.59 -10.14
C ALA A 35 7.76 5.71 -9.16
N HIS A 36 7.06 6.84 -9.29
CA HIS A 36 7.12 7.95 -8.34
C HIS A 36 5.70 8.44 -8.08
N PHE A 37 5.22 8.29 -6.84
CA PHE A 37 3.87 8.69 -6.45
C PHE A 37 3.89 9.53 -5.19
N LYS A 38 3.08 10.59 -5.18
CA LYS A 38 2.69 11.30 -3.97
C LYS A 38 1.21 11.00 -3.70
N LEU A 39 0.94 10.33 -2.59
CA LEU A 39 -0.40 9.93 -2.18
C LEU A 39 -0.77 10.60 -0.86
N LEU A 40 -2.04 10.95 -0.71
CA LEU A 40 -2.61 11.27 0.58
C LEU A 40 -3.17 9.98 1.16
N ALA A 41 -2.82 9.65 2.40
CA ALA A 41 -3.23 8.39 3.01
C ALA A 41 -3.63 8.57 4.47
N ARG A 42 -4.79 8.04 4.84
CA ARG A 42 -5.31 8.03 6.21
C ARG A 42 -4.88 6.76 6.93
N PRO A 43 -4.23 6.85 8.10
CA PRO A 43 -3.95 5.66 8.91
C PRO A 43 -5.26 5.00 9.35
N ILE A 44 -5.35 3.68 9.20
CA ILE A 44 -6.49 2.86 9.64
C ILE A 44 -6.12 2.02 10.86
N TRP A 45 -4.89 1.52 10.89
CA TRP A 45 -4.36 0.76 12.01
C TRP A 45 -2.84 0.95 12.14
N GLU A 46 -2.33 0.73 13.35
CA GLU A 46 -0.91 0.71 13.66
C GLU A 46 -0.56 -0.56 14.45
N GLU A 47 0.59 -1.15 14.16
CA GLU A 47 1.16 -2.27 14.91
C GLU A 47 2.59 -1.90 15.33
N GLU A 48 2.89 -1.99 16.62
CA GLU A 48 4.22 -1.64 17.13
C GLU A 48 5.15 -2.86 17.13
N ASP A 49 6.38 -2.69 16.63
CA ASP A 49 7.43 -3.71 16.69
C ASP A 49 8.76 -3.08 17.13
N GLY A 50 9.17 -3.41 18.36
CA GLY A 50 10.41 -2.93 18.97
C GLY A 50 10.53 -1.41 18.97
N GLY A 51 11.49 -0.86 18.21
CA GLY A 51 11.73 0.58 18.07
C GLY A 51 10.94 1.26 16.96
N THR A 52 10.17 0.50 16.18
CA THR A 52 9.44 0.97 15.01
C THR A 52 7.96 0.59 15.09
N LYS A 53 7.18 1.01 14.09
CA LYS A 53 5.80 0.58 13.89
C LYS A 53 5.53 0.33 12.41
N THR A 54 4.51 -0.47 12.16
CA THR A 54 3.88 -0.66 10.86
C THR A 54 2.55 0.09 10.85
N ILE A 55 2.26 0.79 9.77
CA ILE A 55 1.00 1.52 9.57
C ILE A 55 0.29 0.92 8.36
N GLY A 56 -0.96 0.53 8.51
CA GLY A 56 -1.87 0.30 7.40
C GLY A 56 -2.65 1.58 7.12
N ALA A 57 -2.58 2.06 5.89
CA ALA A 57 -3.22 3.31 5.49
C ALA A 57 -4.12 3.13 4.26
N GLN A 58 -5.26 3.83 4.27
CA GLN A 58 -6.15 3.97 3.14
C GLN A 58 -5.71 5.16 2.30
N ILE A 59 -5.68 5.02 0.98
CA ILE A 59 -5.38 6.12 0.06
C ILE A 59 -6.63 6.95 -0.15
N GLU A 60 -6.50 8.26 0.04
CA GLU A 60 -7.53 9.24 -0.25
C GLU A 60 -7.50 9.57 -1.75
N ASN A 61 -8.65 9.41 -2.43
CA ASN A 61 -8.80 9.73 -3.85
C ASN A 61 -7.66 9.19 -4.74
N SER A 62 -7.44 7.87 -4.70
CA SER A 62 -6.39 7.19 -5.47
C SER A 62 -6.29 7.71 -6.91
N PRO A 63 -5.13 8.26 -7.33
CA PRO A 63 -4.92 8.66 -8.71
C PRO A 63 -5.10 7.48 -9.66
N TRP A 64 -5.63 7.73 -10.86
CA TRP A 64 -5.78 6.67 -11.86
C TRP A 64 -4.43 6.03 -12.23
N THR A 65 -3.36 6.83 -12.30
CA THR A 65 -2.00 6.34 -12.56
C THR A 65 -1.50 5.37 -11.49
N TRP A 66 -1.87 5.58 -10.22
CA TRP A 66 -1.60 4.61 -9.14
C TRP A 66 -2.39 3.32 -9.36
N THR A 67 -3.67 3.45 -9.69
CA THR A 67 -4.56 2.30 -9.92
C THR A 67 -4.04 1.43 -11.07
N GLU A 68 -3.67 2.04 -12.19
CA GLU A 68 -3.05 1.34 -13.33
C GLU A 68 -1.73 0.68 -12.95
N TYR A 69 -0.88 1.37 -12.18
CA TYR A 69 0.37 0.80 -11.70
C TYR A 69 0.10 -0.47 -10.90
N VAL A 70 -0.75 -0.42 -9.88
CA VAL A 70 -1.08 -1.59 -9.07
C VAL A 70 -1.68 -2.71 -9.93
N MET A 71 -2.63 -2.40 -10.83
CA MET A 71 -3.24 -3.41 -11.70
C MET A 71 -2.23 -4.14 -12.61
N ARG A 72 -1.15 -3.48 -13.04
CA ARG A 72 -0.08 -4.11 -13.83
C ARG A 72 0.80 -5.05 -13.00
N HIS A 73 0.81 -4.87 -11.68
CA HIS A 73 1.60 -5.66 -10.74
C HIS A 73 0.76 -6.68 -9.93
N GLU A 74 -0.56 -6.60 -9.99
CA GLU A 74 -1.45 -7.63 -9.44
C GLU A 74 -1.19 -8.97 -10.16
N PRO A 75 -1.16 -10.11 -9.43
CA PRO A 75 -1.03 -11.41 -10.06
C PRO A 75 -2.17 -11.60 -11.07
N GLN A 76 -1.84 -11.93 -12.31
CA GLN A 76 -2.87 -12.32 -13.29
C GLN A 76 -3.56 -13.56 -12.73
N ARG A 77 -4.88 -13.47 -12.49
CA ARG A 77 -5.67 -14.65 -12.15
C ARG A 77 -5.56 -15.61 -13.34
N ASP A 78 -4.86 -16.73 -13.16
CA ASP A 78 -4.91 -17.85 -14.09
C ASP A 78 -6.36 -18.37 -14.15
N GLY A 79 -7.11 -17.88 -15.13
CA GLY A 79 -8.48 -18.28 -15.42
C GLY A 79 -8.59 -19.67 -16.07
N ASN A 80 -7.67 -20.60 -15.77
CA ASN A 80 -7.68 -21.93 -16.38
C ASN A 80 -7.22 -23.03 -15.41
N ARG A 81 -8.04 -23.35 -14.42
CA ARG A 81 -7.86 -24.59 -13.65
C ARG A 81 -9.17 -25.20 -13.18
N LEU A 82 -10.12 -25.36 -14.11
CA LEU A 82 -11.22 -26.34 -13.98
C LEU A 82 -11.52 -26.94 -15.36
N LYS A 83 -10.54 -27.63 -15.96
CA LYS A 83 -10.83 -28.79 -16.80
C LYS A 83 -10.10 -29.99 -16.22
N GLY A 84 -10.87 -30.94 -15.71
CA GLY A 84 -10.41 -32.26 -15.30
C GLY A 84 -11.62 -33.17 -15.09
N PRO A 85 -11.46 -34.49 -15.26
CA PRO A 85 -11.08 -35.14 -16.51
C PRO A 85 -12.29 -35.89 -17.12
N HIS A 86 -12.06 -36.47 -18.29
CA HIS A 86 -13.00 -37.28 -19.08
C HIS A 86 -13.74 -38.37 -18.31
#